data_AF-A0A6A4EL39-F1
#
_entry.id   AF-A0A6A4EL39-F1
#
_cell.length_a   1.000
_cell.length_b   1.000
_cell.length_c   1.000
_cell.angle_alpha   90.00
_cell.angle_beta   90.00
_cell.angle_gamma   90.00
#
_symmetry.space_group_name_H-M   'P 1'
#
loop_
_entity.id
_entity.type
_entity.pdbx_description
1 polymer ?
#
loop_
_entity_poly.entity_id
_entity_poly.type
_entity_poly.pdbx_seq_one_letter_code
_entity_poly.pdbx_strand_id
1 'polypeptide(L)'
;MGEDETSYIQADVDLALARVAAGEKKAAVARTSPVPLRTIFRRVKMSADCDNTGSARPDPKPLMSAELERDLAEWIAAKQRCGMPVGRREIIAKASAILAVAMERRMPTRSTP
;
A
#
# COMPACT_ATOMS: atom_id res chain seq x y z
N MET A 1 -8.28 22.75 38.82
CA MET A 1 -7.53 21.48 38.90
C MET A 1 -6.66 21.45 37.66
N GLY A 2 -5.34 21.43 37.85
CA GLY A 2 -4.40 21.43 36.73
C GLY A 2 -4.54 20.11 35.97
N GLU A 3 -4.92 20.20 34.70
CA GLU A 3 -4.82 19.05 33.81
C GLU A 3 -3.32 18.85 33.59
N ASP A 4 -2.75 17.86 34.27
CA ASP A 4 -1.43 17.34 33.93
C ASP A 4 -1.50 16.91 32.47
N GLU A 5 -1.00 17.77 31.59
CA GLU A 5 -0.83 17.51 30.17
C GLU A 5 0.17 16.36 30.06
N THR A 6 -0.36 15.15 30.19
CA THR A 6 0.40 13.92 30.29
C THR A 6 0.92 13.64 28.90
N SER A 7 2.10 14.18 28.61
CA SER A 7 2.85 13.87 27.41
C SER A 7 3.15 12.38 27.44
N TYR A 8 2.43 11.61 26.62
CA TYR A 8 2.64 10.18 26.47
C TYR A 8 3.80 9.93 25.50
N ILE A 9 4.64 8.97 25.79
CA ILE A 9 5.77 8.60 24.93
C ILE A 9 5.35 7.50 23.95
N GLN A 10 6.17 7.22 22.94
CA GLN A 10 5.87 6.19 21.94
C GLN A 10 5.68 4.80 22.58
N ALA A 11 6.42 4.49 23.65
CA ALA A 11 6.27 3.24 24.38
C ALA A 11 4.86 3.06 24.98
N ASP A 12 4.22 4.15 25.44
CA ASP A 12 2.85 4.10 25.97
C ASP A 12 1.84 3.79 24.86
N VAL A 13 2.08 4.32 23.66
CA VAL A 13 1.26 4.03 22.47
C VAL A 13 1.40 2.57 22.09
N ASP A 14 2.62 2.03 22.05
CA ASP A 14 2.88 0.65 21.66
C ASP A 14 2.26 -0.33 22.65
N LEU A 15 2.36 -0.04 23.96
CA LEU A 15 1.70 -0.81 25.01
C LEU A 15 0.17 -0.76 24.88
N ALA A 16 -0.40 0.42 24.63
CA ALA A 16 -1.84 0.58 24.43
C ALA A 16 -2.33 -0.20 23.20
N LEU A 17 -1.56 -0.20 22.12
CA LEU A 17 -1.87 -0.97 20.91
C LEU A 17 -1.79 -2.48 21.14
N ALA A 18 -0.78 -2.95 21.89
CA ALA A 18 -0.64 -4.36 22.25
C ALA A 18 -1.85 -4.85 23.08
N ARG A 19 -2.34 -4.04 24.03
CA ARG A 19 -3.56 -4.36 24.81
C ARG A 19 -4.80 -4.43 23.94
N VAL A 20 -4.97 -3.51 23.00
CA VAL A 20 -6.09 -3.55 22.04
C VAL A 20 -5.98 -4.78 21.12
N ALA A 21 -4.78 -5.15 20.68
CA ALA A 21 -4.54 -6.35 19.88
C ALA A 21 -4.82 -7.64 20.67
N ALA A 22 -4.56 -7.64 21.98
CA ALA A 22 -4.94 -8.73 22.90
C ALA A 22 -6.47 -8.83 23.16
N GLY A 23 -7.27 -7.94 22.57
CA GLY A 23 -8.74 -7.98 22.63
C GLY A 23 -9.37 -7.01 23.63
N GLU A 24 -8.58 -6.17 24.32
CA GLU A 24 -9.15 -5.17 25.22
C GLU A 24 -9.93 -4.07 24.47
N LYS A 25 -11.03 -3.61 25.08
CA LYS A 25 -11.80 -2.50 24.54
C LYS A 25 -10.98 -1.21 24.58
N LYS A 26 -10.93 -0.48 23.46
CA LYS A 26 -10.20 0.79 23.30
C LYS A 26 -10.52 1.82 24.39
N ALA A 27 -11.78 1.92 24.81
CA ALA A 27 -12.23 2.80 25.89
C ALA A 27 -11.77 2.35 27.29
N ALA A 28 -11.53 1.05 27.50
CA ALA A 28 -10.92 0.56 28.72
C ALA A 28 -9.43 0.93 28.76
N VAL A 29 -8.71 0.70 27.65
CA VAL A 29 -7.29 1.04 27.52
C VAL A 29 -7.06 2.55 27.70
N ALA A 30 -7.90 3.42 27.13
CA ALA A 30 -7.77 4.87 27.30
C ALA A 30 -8.01 5.37 28.72
N ARG A 31 -8.74 4.62 29.56
CA ARG A 31 -8.94 4.99 30.98
C ARG A 31 -7.78 4.57 31.87
N THR A 32 -6.96 3.62 31.41
CA THR A 32 -5.87 3.01 32.18
C THR A 32 -4.49 3.28 31.58
N SER A 33 -4.42 4.17 30.59
CA SER A 33 -3.22 4.58 29.87
C SER A 33 -3.17 6.10 29.81
N PRO A 34 -1.96 6.70 29.79
CA PRO A 34 -1.80 8.12 29.50
C PRO A 34 -2.17 8.49 28.05
N VAL A 35 -2.40 7.50 27.17
CA VAL A 35 -2.72 7.73 25.76
C VAL A 35 -4.20 8.06 25.58
N PRO A 36 -4.54 9.24 25.01
CA PRO A 36 -5.93 9.63 24.77
C PRO A 36 -6.65 8.66 23.82
N LEU A 37 -7.95 8.47 24.05
CA LEU A 37 -8.81 7.58 23.24
C LEU A 37 -8.72 7.88 21.74
N ARG A 38 -8.70 9.17 21.36
CA ARG A 38 -8.55 9.62 19.98
C ARG A 38 -7.25 9.09 19.33
N THR A 39 -6.15 9.05 20.08
CA THR A 39 -4.87 8.54 19.60
C THR A 39 -4.90 7.03 19.43
N ILE A 40 -5.48 6.29 20.38
CA ILE A 40 -5.66 4.84 20.28
C ILE A 40 -6.48 4.49 19.03
N PHE A 41 -7.64 5.15 18.83
CA PHE A 41 -8.46 4.92 17.64
C PHE A 41 -7.72 5.22 16.34
N ARG A 42 -7.03 6.37 16.26
CA ARG A 42 -6.25 6.75 15.07
C ARG A 42 -5.18 5.71 14.76
N ARG A 43 -4.40 5.29 15.76
CA ARG A 43 -3.30 4.34 15.59
C ARG A 43 -3.79 2.94 15.21
N VAL A 44 -4.87 2.45 15.83
CA VAL A 44 -5.51 1.17 15.45
C VAL A 44 -6.08 1.22 14.03
N LYS A 45 -6.65 2.35 13.64
CA LYS A 45 -7.11 2.55 12.27
C LYS A 45 -5.92 2.57 11.30
N MET A 46 -4.86 3.31 11.60
CA MET A 46 -3.64 3.34 10.78
C MET A 46 -2.94 1.98 10.70
N SER A 47 -3.01 1.12 11.71
CA SER A 47 -2.45 -0.24 11.61
C SER A 47 -3.28 -1.13 10.70
N ALA A 48 -4.61 -1.03 10.73
CA ALA A 48 -5.49 -1.72 9.79
C ALA A 48 -5.41 -1.13 8.37
N ASP A 49 -5.15 0.17 8.27
CA ASP A 49 -4.93 0.87 7.01
C ASP A 49 -3.47 0.71 6.53
N CYS A 50 -2.53 0.24 7.36
CA CYS A 50 -1.17 -0.10 6.93
C CYS A 50 -1.14 -1.40 6.12
N ASP A 51 -2.14 -2.27 6.31
CA ASP A 51 -2.43 -3.33 5.36
C ASP A 51 -3.07 -2.79 4.06
N ASN A 52 -3.52 -1.53 4.07
CA ASN A 52 -4.09 -0.77 2.94
C ASN A 52 -3.23 0.47 2.61
N THR A 53 -1.91 0.32 2.42
CA THR A 53 -1.01 1.39 1.95
C THR A 53 -1.28 1.78 0.48
N GLY A 54 -2.53 2.10 0.15
CA GLY A 54 -2.87 2.87 -1.03
C GLY A 54 -2.89 4.35 -0.64
N SER A 55 -2.14 5.17 -1.36
CA SER A 55 -2.21 6.63 -1.30
C SER A 55 -3.66 7.12 -1.15
N ALA A 56 -3.91 8.05 -0.21
CA ALA A 56 -5.24 8.60 0.06
C ALA A 56 -5.82 9.43 -1.12
N ARG A 57 -5.02 9.64 -2.18
CA ARG A 57 -5.50 10.12 -3.47
C ARG A 57 -5.74 8.90 -4.36
N PRO A 58 -6.95 8.66 -4.86
CA PRO A 58 -7.13 7.69 -5.94
C PRO A 58 -6.39 8.25 -7.15
N ASP A 59 -5.15 7.82 -7.34
CA ASP A 59 -4.51 7.99 -8.63
C ASP A 59 -5.41 7.29 -9.66
N PRO A 60 -5.51 7.83 -10.89
CA PRO A 60 -6.19 7.14 -11.97
C PRO A 60 -5.71 5.69 -12.01
N LYS A 61 -6.66 4.76 -12.09
CA LYS A 61 -6.34 3.33 -12.13
C LYS A 61 -5.21 3.11 -13.15
N PRO A 62 -4.08 2.50 -12.75
CA PRO A 62 -2.97 2.27 -13.65
C PRO A 62 -3.44 1.57 -14.93
N LEU A 63 -2.93 2.03 -16.08
CA LEU A 63 -3.29 1.47 -17.38
C LEU A 63 -2.85 -0.01 -17.48
N MET A 64 -1.74 -0.36 -16.84
CA MET A 64 -1.23 -1.72 -16.73
C MET A 64 -1.64 -2.33 -15.39
N SER A 65 -1.92 -3.64 -15.37
CA SER A 65 -2.08 -4.35 -14.10
C SER A 65 -0.73 -4.50 -13.39
N ALA A 66 -0.76 -4.66 -12.07
CA ALA A 66 0.45 -4.86 -11.26
C ALA A 66 1.29 -6.08 -11.70
N GLU A 67 0.66 -7.09 -12.31
CA GLU A 67 1.35 -8.24 -12.91
C GLU A 67 2.19 -7.81 -14.12
N LEU A 68 1.60 -7.08 -15.06
CA LEU A 68 2.31 -6.62 -16.25
C LEU A 68 3.40 -5.59 -15.94
N GLU A 69 3.19 -4.76 -14.91
CA GLU A 69 4.22 -3.84 -14.42
C GLU A 69 5.41 -4.60 -13.82
N ARG A 70 5.16 -5.71 -13.12
CA ARG A 70 6.21 -6.58 -12.57
C ARG A 70 7.02 -7.24 -13.67
N ASP A 71 6.37 -7.76 -14.71
CA ASP A 71 7.02 -8.36 -15.88
C ASP A 71 7.90 -7.32 -16.60
N LEU A 72 7.41 -6.08 -16.73
CA LEU A 72 8.18 -4.98 -17.30
C LEU A 72 9.41 -4.66 -16.44
N ALA A 73 9.26 -4.59 -15.12
CA ALA A 73 10.36 -4.34 -14.19
C ALA A 73 11.41 -5.46 -14.22
N GLU A 74 10.99 -6.72 -14.29
CA GLU A 74 11.89 -7.86 -14.42
C GLU A 74 12.67 -7.82 -15.74
N TRP A 75 12.02 -7.45 -16.85
CA TRP A 75 12.68 -7.26 -18.13
C TRP A 75 13.73 -6.12 -18.09
N ILE A 76 13.41 -4.99 -17.43
CA ILE A 76 14.37 -3.88 -17.22
C ILE A 76 15.56 -4.37 -16.40
N ALA A 77 15.31 -5.06 -15.28
CA ALA A 77 16.36 -5.57 -14.41
C ALA A 77 17.26 -6.58 -15.14
N ALA A 78 16.68 -7.48 -15.93
CA ALA A 78 17.45 -8.44 -16.74
C ALA A 78 18.35 -7.73 -17.75
N LYS A 79 17.85 -6.71 -18.45
CA LYS A 79 18.64 -5.89 -19.39
C LYS A 79 19.80 -5.20 -18.69
N GLN A 80 19.54 -4.55 -17.55
CA GLN A 80 20.56 -3.84 -16.77
C GLN A 80 21.64 -4.80 -16.24
N ARG A 81 21.28 -6.00 -15.78
CA ARG A 81 22.24 -7.03 -15.35
C ARG A 81 23.16 -7.50 -16.49
N CYS A 82 22.68 -7.50 -17.73
CA CYS A 82 23.49 -7.80 -18.91
C CYS A 82 24.33 -6.61 -19.38
N GLY A 83 24.40 -5.50 -18.62
CA GLY A 83 25.15 -4.31 -18.99
C GLY A 83 24.49 -3.48 -20.11
N MET A 84 23.24 -3.79 -20.46
CA MET A 84 22.51 -3.04 -21.49
C MET A 84 21.79 -1.86 -20.83
N PRO A 85 22.13 -0.60 -21.18
CA PRO A 85 21.37 0.55 -20.70
C PRO A 85 19.95 0.48 -21.27
N VAL A 86 18.94 0.73 -20.42
CA VAL A 86 17.54 0.79 -20.83
C VAL A 86 17.04 2.21 -20.65
N GLY A 87 16.77 2.89 -21.76
CA GLY A 87 16.28 4.26 -21.76
C GLY A 87 14.76 4.35 -21.64
N ARG A 88 14.26 5.55 -21.30
CA ARG A 88 12.81 5.84 -21.22
C ARG A 88 12.05 5.41 -22.47
N ARG A 89 12.62 5.63 -23.66
CA ARG A 89 11.97 5.30 -24.94
C ARG A 89 11.74 3.80 -25.10
N GLU A 90 12.72 2.99 -24.70
CA GLU A 90 12.63 1.52 -24.79
C GLU A 90 11.65 0.96 -23.78
N ILE A 91 11.62 1.54 -22.57
CA ILE A 91 10.64 1.17 -21.53
C ILE A 91 9.22 1.43 -22.02
N ILE A 92 8.96 2.62 -22.58
CA ILE A 92 7.64 2.96 -23.13
C ILE A 92 7.28 2.00 -24.27
N ALA A 93 8.19 1.76 -25.21
CA ALA A 93 7.94 0.85 -26.34
C ALA A 93 7.62 -0.58 -25.86
N LYS A 94 8.36 -1.09 -24.87
CA LYS A 94 8.11 -2.42 -24.30
C LYS A 94 6.79 -2.48 -23.54
N ALA A 95 6.47 -1.46 -22.74
CA ALA A 95 5.21 -1.35 -22.02
C ALA A 95 4.01 -1.32 -22.99
N SER A 96 4.09 -0.51 -24.05
CA SER A 96 3.06 -0.46 -25.10
C SER A 96 2.87 -1.81 -25.80
N ALA A 97 3.96 -2.53 -26.10
CA ALA A 97 3.88 -3.86 -26.71
C ALA A 97 3.22 -4.89 -25.77
N ILE A 98 3.56 -4.88 -24.48
CA ILE A 98 2.92 -5.74 -23.48
C ILE A 98 1.42 -5.45 -23.40
N LEU A 99 1.04 -4.17 -23.37
CA LEU A 99 -0.36 -3.75 -23.29
C LEU A 99 -1.16 -4.15 -24.54
N ALA A 100 -0.59 -3.99 -25.75
CA ALA A 100 -1.25 -4.39 -26.99
C ALA A 100 -1.62 -5.88 -26.98
N VAL A 101 -0.67 -6.74 -26.62
CA VAL A 101 -0.90 -8.19 -26.52
C VAL A 101 -1.93 -8.53 -25.44
N ALA A 102 -1.87 -7.86 -24.29
CA ALA A 102 -2.83 -8.07 -23.20
C ALA A 102 -4.26 -7.66 -23.59
N MET A 103 -4.41 -6.60 -24.39
CA MET A 103 -5.70 -6.14 -24.89
C MET A 103 -6.26 -7.04 -26.00
N GLU A 104 -5.41 -7.53 -26.92
CA GLU A 104 -5.80 -8.50 -27.95
C GLU A 104 -6.30 -9.82 -27.34
N ARG A 105 -5.64 -10.31 -26.29
CA ARG A 105 -6.06 -11.52 -25.56
C ARG A 105 -7.40 -11.41 -24.83
N ARG A 106 -7.90 -10.18 -24.60
CA ARG A 106 -9.20 -9.93 -23.97
C ARG A 106 -10.37 -9.91 -24.96
N MET A 107 -10.10 -9.84 -26.26
CA MET A 107 -11.12 -9.88 -27.30
C MET A 107 -11.35 -11.33 -27.72
N PRO A 108 -12.50 -11.97 -27.42
CA PRO A 108 -12.85 -13.20 -28.10
C PRO A 108 -13.07 -12.84 -29.57
N THR A 109 -12.18 -13.30 -30.44
CA THR A 109 -12.42 -13.25 -31.88
C THR A 109 -13.67 -14.08 -32.14
N ARG A 110 -14.80 -13.42 -32.40
CA ARG A 110 -16.05 -14.05 -32.79
C ARG A 110 -15.88 -14.63 -34.19
N SER A 111 -15.22 -15.78 -34.30
CA SER A 111 -15.24 -16.60 -35.50
C SER A 111 -16.68 -17.02 -35.74
N THR A 112 -17.24 -16.55 -36.85
CA THR A 112 -18.57 -16.91 -37.33
C THR A 112 -18.35 -17.75 -38.59
N PRO A 113 -18.79 -19.01 -38.65
CA PRO A 113 -19.20 -19.63 -39.91
C PRO A 113 -20.66 -19.26 -40.24
#